data_AF-A0A7V9NMC3-F1
#
_entry.id   AF-A0A7V9NMC3-F1
#
_cell.length_a   1.000
_cell.length_b   1.000
_cell.length_c   1.000
_cell.angle_alpha   90.00
_cell.angle_beta   90.00
_cell.angle_gamma   90.00
#
_symmetry.space_group_name_H-M   'P 1'
#
loop_
_entity.id
_entity.type
_entity.pdbx_description
1 polymer ?
#
loop_
_entity_poly.entity_id
_entity_poly.type
_entity_poly.pdbx_seq_one_letter_code
_entity_poly.pdbx_strand_id
1 'polypeptide(L)' 'TALQLNNTDSRLVVFPDEGHWILKPQNSEFWYGQVLDWFGKYLKP' A
#
# COMPACT_ATOMS: atom_id res chain seq x y z
N THR A 1 7.16 -1.71 -11.90
CA THR A 1 7.68 -0.85 -12.97
C THR A 1 6.72 -0.72 -14.16
N ALA A 2 6.03 -1.77 -14.62
CA ALA A 2 5.06 -1.65 -15.74
C ALA A 2 3.99 -0.55 -15.55
N LEU A 3 3.42 -0.42 -14.35
CA LEU A 3 2.44 0.65 -14.05
C LEU A 3 3.03 2.05 -14.20
N GLN A 4 4.23 2.25 -13.66
CA GLN A 4 4.94 3.54 -13.73
C GLN A 4 5.31 3.91 -15.17
N LEU A 5 5.73 2.93 -15.98
CA LEU A 5 6.00 3.14 -17.42
C LEU A 5 4.76 3.61 -18.18
N ASN A 6 3.58 3.14 -17.76
CA ASN A 6 2.30 3.56 -18.34
C ASN A 6 1.73 4.83 -17.67
N ASN A 7 2.54 5.58 -16.91
CA ASN A 7 2.13 6.75 -16.13
C ASN A 7 0.91 6.49 -15.22
N THR A 8 0.70 5.23 -14.83
CA THR A 8 -0.34 4.86 -13.89
C THR A 8 0.22 5.06 -12.48
N ASP A 9 -0.46 5.91 -11.72
CA ASP A 9 -0.09 6.19 -10.34
C ASP A 9 -0.09 4.89 -9.53
N SER A 10 1.03 4.63 -8.84
CA SER A 10 1.26 3.35 -8.18
C SER A 10 2.24 3.51 -7.02
N ARG A 11 2.08 2.68 -5.99
CA ARG A 11 2.93 2.63 -4.80
C ARG A 11 3.33 1.18 -4.55
N LEU A 12 4.59 0.97 -4.16
CA LEU A 12 5.09 -0.32 -3.68
C LEU A 12 5.39 -0.20 -2.19
N VAL A 13 4.80 -1.09 -1.40
CA VAL A 13 5.05 -1.22 0.04
C VAL A 13 5.60 -2.62 0.28
N VAL A 14 6.75 -2.71 0.94
CA VAL A 14 7.44 -3.97 1.19
C VAL A 14 7.70 -4.11 2.69
N PHE A 15 7.36 -5.27 3.24
CA PHE A 15 7.68 -5.67 4.60
C PHE A 15 8.75 -6.77 4.53
N PRO A 16 10.05 -6.44 4.64
CA PRO A 16 11.14 -7.40 4.41
C PRO A 16 11.20 -8.52 5.46
N ASP A 17 10.50 -8.35 6.57
CA ASP A 17 10.48 -9.20 7.75
C ASP A 17 9.12 -9.90 7.97
N GLU A 18 8.26 -9.92 6.94
CA GLU A 18 6.95 -10.57 6.90
C GLU A 18 6.87 -11.57 5.73
N GLY A 19 5.91 -12.49 5.80
CA GLY A 19 5.63 -13.48 4.75
C GLY A 19 4.43 -13.10 3.89
N HIS A 20 3.58 -14.09 3.57
CA HIS A 20 2.33 -13.84 2.84
C HIS A 20 1.32 -13.01 3.64
N TRP A 21 1.37 -13.11 4.97
CA TRP A 21 0.49 -12.39 5.89
C TRP A 21 1.28 -11.33 6.65
N ILE A 22 0.63 -10.18 6.92
CA ILE A 22 1.19 -9.10 7.75
C ILE A 22 0.77 -9.38 9.19
N LEU A 23 1.66 -9.96 9.99
CA LEU A 23 1.33 -10.46 11.33
C LEU A 23 1.75 -9.52 12.46
N LYS A 24 2.81 -8.71 12.27
CA LYS A 24 3.25 -7.77 13.29
C LYS A 24 2.24 -6.62 13.40
N PRO A 25 1.76 -6.30 14.61
CA PRO A 25 0.75 -5.26 14.80
C PRO A 25 1.10 -3.91 14.15
N GLN A 26 2.35 -3.49 14.26
CA GLN A 26 2.83 -2.22 13.71
C GLN A 26 2.82 -2.23 12.17
N ASN A 27 3.14 -3.37 11.55
CA ASN A 27 3.09 -3.52 10.10
C ASN A 27 1.64 -3.54 9.61
N SER A 28 0.72 -4.16 10.36
CA SER A 28 -0.71 -4.15 10.04
C SER A 28 -1.29 -2.73 10.11
N GLU A 29 -0.97 -1.98 11.16
CA GLU A 29 -1.40 -0.57 11.29
C GLU A 29 -0.89 0.27 10.12
N PHE A 30 0.40 0.15 9.79
CA PHE A 30 0.98 0.85 8.65
C PHE A 30 0.29 0.46 7.33
N TRP A 31 0.08 -0.84 7.10
CA TRP A 31 -0.59 -1.34 5.90
C TRP A 31 -1.98 -0.75 5.71
N TYR A 32 -2.83 -0.81 6.74
CA TYR A 32 -4.18 -0.25 6.64
C TYR A 32 -4.17 1.26 6.47
N GLY A 33 -3.21 1.97 7.08
CA GLY A 33 -3.00 3.40 6.83
C GLY A 33 -2.72 3.70 5.35
N GLN A 34 -1.82 2.94 4.71
CA GLN A 34 -1.52 3.11 3.28
C GLN A 34 -2.75 2.87 2.39
N VAL A 35 -3.57 1.85 2.71
CA VAL A 35 -4.80 1.52 1.96
C VAL A 35 -5.85 2.63 2.11
N LEU A 36 -6.10 3.08 3.33
CA LEU A 36 -7.09 4.12 3.62
C LEU A 36 -6.69 5.46 3.00
N ASP A 37 -5.41 5.83 3.06
CA ASP A 37 -4.89 7.03 2.39
C ASP A 37 -5.08 6.96 0.86
N TRP A 38 -4.88 5.78 0.27
CA TRP A 38 -5.10 5.57 -1.16
C TRP A 38 -6.57 5.80 -1.53
N PHE A 39 -7.50 5.21 -0.78
CA PHE A 39 -8.93 5.48 -0.97
C PHE A 39 -9.27 6.95 -0.74
N GLY A 40 -8.69 7.58 0.28
CA GLY A 40 -8.84 9.01 0.53
C GLY A 40 -8.32 9.91 -0.60
N LYS A 41 -7.44 9.42 -1.47
CA LYS A 41 -6.96 10.16 -2.64
C LYS A 41 -7.91 10.03 -3.85
N TYR A 42 -8.45 8.85 -4.11
CA TYR A 42 -9.14 8.55 -5.38
C TYR A 42 -10.66 8.37 -5.26
N LEU A 43 -11.19 8.06 -4.08
CA LEU A 43 -12.61 7.78 -3.88
C LEU A 43 -13.37 8.95 -3.24
N LYS A 44 -12.76 10.14 -3.19
CA LYS A 44 -13.48 11.37 -2.78
C LYS A 44 -14.51 11.74 -3.86
N PRO A 45 -15.74 12.18 -3.48
CA PRO A 45 -16.78 12.60 -4.41
C PRO A 45 -16.35 13.74 -5.34
#